data_AF-A0A8T4NFG9-F1
#
_entry.id   AF-A0A8T4NFG9-F1
#
_cell.length_a   1.000
_cell.length_b   1.000
_cell.length_c   1.000
_cell.angle_alpha   90.00
_cell.angle_beta   90.00
_cell.angle_gamma   90.00
#
_symmetry.space_group_name_H-M   'P 1'
#
loop_
_entity.id
_entity.type
_entity.pdbx_description
1 polymer ?
#
loop_
_entity_poly.entity_id
_entity_poly.type
_entity_poly.pdbx_seq_one_letter_code
_entity_poly.pdbx_strand_id
1 'polypeptide(L)'
;MGEQMSVRTLFLQQFIAAVIARVHPREELKVLKINYSHVRPMIAKEDFISNEFRPSGESFQKVALPLEPKVIPFNMRSPALQISRPLPPRPQRMQQSFLDNPKTPLERIQRILADSSIRLLECPGPNKPLLVTQYGGVSSLPLMLTKEEIDGLVKSLSERTRIPLSTGIFTAAFDQYIINAILSEFLGTRFVIQRKPTQAASFPIR
;
A
#
# COMPACT_ATOMS: atom_id res chain seq x y z
N MET A 1 -7.18 25.52 46.25
CA MET A 1 -7.80 24.23 45.84
C MET A 1 -7.12 23.80 44.55
N GLY A 2 -6.23 22.81 44.59
CA GLY A 2 -5.50 22.35 43.40
C GLY A 2 -6.23 21.17 42.78
N GLU A 3 -6.76 21.35 41.56
CA GLU A 3 -7.27 20.25 40.76
C GLU A 3 -6.09 19.33 40.38
N GLN A 4 -6.03 18.14 40.99
CA GLN A 4 -5.16 17.08 40.47
C GLN A 4 -5.73 16.61 39.13
N MET A 5 -5.19 17.14 38.04
CA MET A 5 -5.47 16.61 36.72
C MET A 5 -4.83 15.23 36.58
N SER A 6 -5.62 14.26 36.12
CA SER A 6 -5.12 12.92 35.80
C SER A 6 -3.97 13.01 34.80
N VAL A 7 -2.95 12.17 34.96
CA VAL A 7 -1.77 12.08 34.05
C VAL A 7 -2.21 11.95 32.58
N ARG A 8 -3.33 11.26 32.34
CA ARG A 8 -3.93 11.12 31.01
C ARG A 8 -4.41 12.45 30.44
N THR A 9 -5.04 13.29 31.27
CA THR A 9 -5.52 14.61 30.88
C THR A 9 -4.35 15.53 30.54
N LEU A 10 -3.29 15.48 31.34
CA LEU A 10 -2.10 16.29 31.14
C LEU A 10 -1.35 15.89 29.85
N PHE A 11 -1.23 14.59 29.60
CA PHE A 11 -0.67 14.09 28.34
C PHE A 11 -1.50 14.49 27.13
N LEU A 12 -2.82 14.32 27.21
CA LEU A 12 -3.72 14.67 26.11
C LEU A 12 -3.65 16.17 25.79
N GLN A 13 -3.59 17.02 26.81
CA GLN A 13 -3.44 18.47 26.65
C GLN A 13 -2.11 18.83 26.00
N GLN A 14 -0.99 18.23 26.44
CA GLN A 14 0.32 18.46 25.84
C GLN A 14 0.39 17.94 24.39
N PHE A 15 -0.19 16.79 24.12
CA PHE A 15 -0.22 16.20 22.79
C PHE A 15 -1.03 17.05 21.81
N ILE A 16 -2.23 17.50 22.19
CA ILE A 16 -3.06 18.38 21.37
C ILE A 16 -2.34 19.70 21.10
N ALA A 17 -1.71 20.31 22.12
CA ALA A 17 -0.94 21.54 21.95
C ALA A 17 0.24 21.35 20.97
N ALA A 18 0.94 20.22 21.04
CA ALA A 18 2.05 19.89 20.13
C ALA A 18 1.57 19.66 18.68
N VAL A 19 0.40 19.03 18.49
CA VAL A 19 -0.19 18.83 17.16
C VAL A 19 -0.59 20.17 16.55
N ILE A 20 -1.29 21.04 17.28
CA ILE A 20 -1.72 22.36 16.79
C ILE A 20 -0.52 23.21 16.38
N ALA A 21 0.55 23.21 17.18
CA ALA A 21 1.78 23.95 16.88
C ALA A 21 2.51 23.47 15.62
N ARG A 22 2.32 22.20 15.22
CA ARG A 22 2.90 21.63 14.00
C ARG A 22 2.03 21.84 12.77
N VAL A 23 0.71 21.90 12.94
CA VAL A 23 -0.25 22.01 11.84
C VAL A 23 -0.47 23.47 11.40
N HIS A 24 -0.39 24.45 12.31
CA HIS A 24 -0.51 25.87 11.96
C HIS A 24 0.84 26.61 12.11
N PRO A 25 1.50 27.00 11.00
CA PRO A 25 2.59 27.97 11.08
C PRO A 25 2.08 29.27 11.70
N ARG A 26 2.92 29.88 12.53
CA ARG A 26 2.61 30.90 13.57
C ARG A 26 1.78 32.13 13.18
N GLU A 27 1.42 32.34 11.93
CA GLU A 27 0.74 33.56 11.46
C GLU A 27 -0.77 33.59 11.75
N GLU A 28 -1.46 32.45 11.85
CA GLU A 28 -2.91 32.42 12.13
C GLU A 28 -3.27 32.34 13.63
N LEU A 29 -2.29 32.09 14.51
CA LEU A 29 -2.51 31.87 15.94
C LEU A 29 -2.74 33.16 16.75
N LYS A 30 -2.68 34.35 16.13
CA LYS A 30 -3.07 35.61 16.79
C LYS A 30 -4.58 35.75 17.00
N VAL A 31 -5.40 34.95 16.29
CA VAL A 31 -6.86 34.98 16.39
C VAL A 31 -7.37 34.22 17.62
N LEU A 32 -6.63 33.20 18.04
CA LEU A 32 -6.90 32.42 19.24
C LEU A 32 -6.06 33.01 20.37
N LYS A 33 -6.65 33.84 21.24
CA LYS A 33 -6.02 34.45 22.44
C LYS A 33 -5.52 33.39 23.46
N ILE A 34 -4.66 32.47 23.05
CA ILE A 34 -4.10 31.43 23.90
C ILE A 34 -2.77 31.95 24.44
N ASN A 35 -2.74 32.23 25.74
CA ASN A 35 -1.56 32.74 26.42
C ASN A 35 -0.59 31.58 26.72
N TYR A 36 0.47 31.45 25.92
CA TYR A 36 1.48 30.39 26.00
C TYR A 36 2.66 30.72 26.95
N SER A 37 2.48 31.60 27.93
CA SER A 37 3.54 32.06 28.84
C SER A 37 4.20 30.95 29.69
N HIS A 38 3.59 29.76 29.77
CA HIS A 38 4.11 28.62 30.54
C HIS A 38 4.80 27.54 29.70
N VAL A 39 4.84 27.68 28.38
CA VAL A 39 5.59 26.75 27.53
C VAL A 39 7.02 27.26 27.45
N ARG A 40 7.85 26.90 28.45
CA ARG A 40 9.30 27.04 28.30
C ARG A 40 9.71 26.29 27.04
N PRO A 41 10.37 26.93 26.06
CA PRO A 41 11.02 26.19 25.01
C PRO A 41 12.13 25.38 25.67
N MET A 42 11.98 24.04 25.72
CA MET A 42 13.13 23.14 25.86
C MET A 42 13.92 23.24 24.54
N ILE A 43 14.64 24.34 24.40
CA ILE A 43 15.85 24.38 23.57
C ILE A 43 16.98 24.22 24.56
N ALA A 44 17.13 22.99 25.06
CA ALA A 44 18.45 22.53 25.44
C ALA A 44 19.22 22.30 24.13
N LYS A 45 20.40 22.91 24.07
CA LYS A 45 21.38 22.78 23.00
C LYS A 45 21.76 21.31 22.80
N GLU A 46 22.14 20.98 21.56
CA GLU A 46 22.76 19.71 21.10
C GLU A 46 21.84 18.47 21.30
N ASP A 47 21.34 17.76 20.30
CA ASP A 47 22.03 17.18 19.15
C ASP A 47 21.15 17.23 17.90
N PHE A 48 21.54 18.10 16.98
CA PHE A 48 21.10 18.04 15.59
C PHE A 48 21.89 16.89 14.94
N ILE A 49 21.43 15.64 15.07
CA ILE A 49 21.81 14.62 14.09
C ILE A 49 20.95 14.89 12.86
N SER A 50 21.40 15.86 12.06
CA SER A 50 21.15 15.84 10.62
C SER A 50 21.76 14.54 10.10
N ASN A 51 20.91 13.52 9.94
CA ASN A 51 21.24 12.35 9.14
C ASN A 51 21.20 12.79 7.66
N GLU A 52 22.10 13.71 7.30
CA GLU A 52 22.56 13.87 5.93
C GLU A 52 23.27 12.56 5.60
N PHE A 53 22.64 11.77 4.73
CA PHE A 53 23.32 10.68 4.06
C PHE A 53 24.44 11.28 3.20
N ARG A 54 25.63 11.41 3.79
CA ARG A 54 26.87 11.67 3.08
C ARG A 54 27.35 10.31 2.55
N PRO A 55 27.31 10.03 1.24
CA PRO A 55 28.15 8.96 0.73
C PRO A 55 29.60 9.39 1.01
N SER A 56 30.27 8.67 1.90
CA SER A 56 31.71 8.78 2.08
C SER A 56 32.34 8.56 0.72
N GLY A 57 33.05 9.58 0.24
CA GLY A 57 33.92 9.48 -0.92
C GLY A 57 35.07 8.54 -0.61
N GLU A 58 34.82 7.24 -0.68
CA GLU A 58 35.87 6.28 -0.96
C GLU A 58 36.21 6.45 -2.44
N SER A 59 37.34 7.08 -2.69
CA SER A 59 37.97 7.09 -3.99
C SER A 59 38.25 5.64 -4.40
N PHE A 60 37.39 5.06 -5.23
CA PHE A 60 37.73 3.86 -5.97
C PHE A 60 38.93 4.21 -6.86
N GLN A 61 40.13 3.83 -6.42
CA GLN A 61 41.29 3.82 -7.30
C GLN A 61 40.92 2.95 -8.50
N LYS A 62 40.80 3.61 -9.64
CA LYS A 62 40.52 2.99 -10.93
C LYS A 62 41.78 2.20 -11.33
N VAL A 63 41.92 0.98 -10.81
CA VAL A 63 42.93 0.05 -11.29
C VAL A 63 42.49 -0.40 -12.67
N ALA A 64 43.08 0.21 -13.70
CA ALA A 64 42.90 -0.23 -15.07
C ALA A 64 43.57 -1.59 -15.25
N LEU A 65 42.77 -2.65 -15.27
CA LEU A 65 43.22 -3.95 -15.75
C LEU A 65 43.40 -3.87 -17.28
N PRO A 66 44.54 -4.26 -17.84
CA PRO A 66 44.71 -4.38 -19.29
C PRO A 66 43.76 -5.45 -19.82
N LEU A 67 42.64 -5.03 -20.42
CA LEU A 67 41.78 -5.90 -21.20
C LEU A 67 42.35 -5.98 -22.61
N GLU A 68 43.39 -6.80 -22.81
CA GLU A 68 43.67 -7.28 -24.15
C GLU A 68 42.61 -8.33 -24.51
N PRO A 69 41.78 -8.11 -25.55
CA PRO A 69 40.83 -9.12 -25.97
C PRO A 69 41.60 -10.26 -26.63
N LYS A 70 41.79 -11.36 -25.89
CA LYS A 70 42.26 -12.61 -26.47
C LYS A 70 41.16 -13.12 -27.40
N VAL A 71 41.33 -12.88 -28.70
CA VAL A 71 40.48 -13.44 -29.75
C VAL A 71 40.64 -14.96 -29.68
N ILE A 72 39.65 -15.65 -29.10
CA ILE A 72 39.57 -17.10 -29.18
C ILE A 72 38.94 -17.40 -30.54
N PRO A 73 39.65 -18.01 -31.51
CA PRO A 73 39.01 -18.46 -32.73
C PRO A 73 38.09 -19.62 -32.36
N PHE A 74 36.78 -19.34 -32.28
CA PHE A 74 35.76 -20.35 -32.06
C PHE A 74 35.59 -21.15 -33.35
N ASN A 75 36.40 -22.20 -33.51
CA ASN A 75 36.26 -23.15 -34.61
C ASN A 75 34.97 -23.96 -34.40
N MET A 76 33.90 -23.53 -35.07
CA MET A 76 32.65 -24.27 -35.11
C MET A 76 32.78 -25.46 -36.05
N ARG A 77 32.61 -26.67 -35.50
CA ARG A 77 31.99 -27.84 -36.15
C ARG A 77 31.89 -28.97 -35.13
N SER A 78 30.81 -28.97 -34.35
CA SER A 78 30.26 -30.21 -33.82
C SER A 78 29.11 -30.66 -34.73
N PRO A 79 29.08 -31.92 -35.19
CA PRO A 79 27.95 -32.43 -35.94
C PRO A 79 26.73 -32.45 -35.01
N ALA A 80 25.69 -31.69 -35.39
CA ALA A 80 24.42 -31.72 -34.70
C ALA A 80 23.78 -33.10 -34.91
N LEU A 81 23.80 -33.96 -33.88
CA LEU A 81 22.85 -35.05 -33.78
C LEU A 81 21.47 -34.42 -33.55
N GLN A 82 20.74 -34.19 -34.64
CA GLN A 82 19.35 -33.75 -34.62
C GLN A 82 18.48 -34.88 -34.06
N ILE A 83 18.40 -34.98 -32.74
CA ILE A 83 17.33 -35.73 -32.09
C ILE A 83 16.14 -34.76 -32.06
N SER A 84 15.28 -34.87 -33.06
CA SER A 84 13.97 -34.21 -33.12
C SER A 84 13.08 -34.77 -32.01
N ARG A 85 13.29 -34.31 -30.77
CA ARG A 85 12.28 -34.48 -29.72
C ARG A 85 11.18 -33.47 -29.99
N PRO A 86 9.92 -33.89 -30.25
CA PRO A 86 8.81 -32.95 -30.22
C PRO A 86 8.78 -32.36 -28.81
N LEU A 87 8.86 -31.04 -28.73
CA LEU A 87 8.63 -30.30 -27.49
C LEU A 87 7.28 -30.79 -26.93
N PRO A 88 7.20 -31.19 -25.65
CA PRO A 88 5.91 -31.49 -25.06
C PRO A 88 5.02 -30.26 -25.27
N PRO A 89 3.75 -30.45 -25.70
CA PRO A 89 2.84 -29.34 -25.86
C PRO A 89 2.84 -28.61 -24.52
N ARG A 90 3.31 -27.35 -24.52
CA ARG A 90 3.11 -26.46 -23.38
C ARG A 90 1.65 -26.64 -23.00
N PRO A 91 1.31 -27.01 -21.75
CA PRO A 91 -0.07 -26.86 -21.33
C PRO A 91 -0.37 -25.40 -21.60
N GLN A 92 -1.20 -25.14 -22.61
CA GLN A 92 -1.81 -23.85 -22.78
C GLN A 92 -2.51 -23.67 -21.45
N ARG A 93 -1.90 -22.87 -20.55
CA ARG A 93 -2.54 -22.45 -19.32
C ARG A 93 -3.88 -21.96 -19.80
N MET A 94 -4.92 -22.72 -19.49
CA MET A 94 -6.27 -22.57 -20.01
C MET A 94 -6.52 -21.07 -20.03
N GLN A 95 -6.43 -20.45 -21.20
CA GLN A 95 -6.85 -19.07 -21.37
C GLN A 95 -8.34 -19.24 -21.25
N GLN A 96 -8.83 -19.22 -20.00
CA GLN A 96 -10.24 -19.24 -19.71
C GLN A 96 -10.81 -18.15 -20.58
N SER A 97 -11.57 -18.58 -21.58
CA SER A 97 -12.30 -17.75 -22.49
C SER A 97 -13.34 -17.01 -21.65
N PHE A 98 -12.92 -15.93 -21.00
CA PHE A 98 -13.80 -14.97 -20.38
C PHE A 98 -14.39 -14.11 -21.48
N LEU A 99 -15.21 -14.71 -22.36
CA LEU A 99 -16.14 -14.00 -23.23
C LEU A 99 -17.30 -13.42 -22.40
N ASP A 100 -16.95 -12.74 -21.32
CA ASP A 100 -17.79 -11.84 -20.57
C ASP A 100 -16.85 -10.72 -20.16
N ASN A 101 -16.77 -9.69 -21.00
CA ASN A 101 -16.14 -8.44 -20.60
C ASN A 101 -16.95 -7.96 -19.39
N PRO A 102 -16.39 -7.98 -18.17
CA PRO A 102 -17.15 -7.65 -16.96
C PRO A 102 -17.67 -6.22 -17.12
N LYS A 103 -19.00 -6.08 -17.12
CA LYS A 103 -19.67 -4.81 -17.44
C LYS A 103 -19.49 -3.81 -16.30
N THR A 104 -19.24 -4.29 -15.08
CA THR A 104 -19.08 -3.44 -13.90
C THR A 104 -17.69 -3.59 -13.25
N PRO A 105 -17.15 -2.52 -12.65
CA PRO A 105 -15.89 -2.60 -11.88
C PRO A 105 -15.99 -3.57 -10.69
N LEU A 106 -17.20 -3.74 -10.14
CA LEU A 106 -17.47 -4.68 -9.06
C LEU A 106 -17.27 -6.14 -9.51
N GLU A 107 -17.75 -6.52 -10.69
CA GLU A 107 -17.53 -7.85 -11.26
C GLU A 107 -16.04 -8.14 -11.52
N ARG A 108 -15.29 -7.14 -12.00
CA ARG A 108 -13.83 -7.25 -12.20
C ARG A 108 -13.14 -7.60 -10.88
N ILE A 109 -13.46 -6.87 -9.82
CA ILE A 109 -12.90 -7.09 -8.48
C ILE A 109 -13.39 -8.40 -7.89
N GLN A 110 -14.66 -8.76 -8.08
CA GLN A 110 -15.20 -10.04 -7.61
C GLN A 110 -14.49 -11.24 -8.25
N ARG A 111 -14.19 -11.19 -9.56
CA ARG A 111 -13.41 -12.26 -10.21
C ARG A 111 -12.01 -12.40 -9.64
N ILE A 112 -11.36 -11.28 -9.31
CA ILE A 112 -10.06 -11.29 -8.66
C ILE A 112 -10.21 -11.92 -7.27
N LEU A 113 -11.15 -11.42 -6.46
CA LEU A 113 -11.40 -11.91 -5.10
C LEU A 113 -11.87 -13.38 -5.04
N ALA A 114 -12.45 -13.91 -6.13
CA ALA A 114 -12.84 -15.32 -6.23
C ALA A 114 -11.63 -16.27 -6.15
N ASP A 115 -10.42 -15.79 -6.48
CA ASP A 115 -9.20 -16.55 -6.25
C ASP A 115 -8.89 -16.60 -4.75
N SER A 116 -9.06 -17.79 -4.16
CA SER A 116 -8.79 -18.06 -2.75
C SER A 116 -7.34 -17.80 -2.31
N SER A 117 -6.40 -17.68 -3.26
CA SER A 117 -4.99 -17.37 -3.03
C SER A 117 -4.76 -15.92 -2.61
N ILE A 118 -5.72 -15.04 -2.87
CA ILE A 118 -5.64 -13.61 -2.58
C ILE A 118 -6.06 -13.34 -1.13
N ARG A 119 -5.16 -12.71 -0.37
CA ARG A 119 -5.45 -12.24 1.01
C ARG A 119 -5.88 -10.78 1.06
N LEU A 120 -5.20 -9.96 0.25
CA LEU A 120 -5.34 -8.51 0.27
C LEU A 120 -5.40 -8.00 -1.17
N LEU A 121 -6.33 -7.10 -1.44
CA LEU A 121 -6.38 -6.30 -2.65
C LEU A 121 -6.33 -4.83 -2.25
N GLU A 122 -5.34 -4.10 -2.73
CA GLU A 122 -5.14 -2.69 -2.45
C GLU A 122 -5.25 -1.86 -3.73
N CYS A 123 -6.02 -0.77 -3.64
CA CYS A 123 -6.10 0.27 -4.64
C CYS A 123 -5.47 1.55 -4.07
N PRO A 124 -4.26 1.92 -4.51
CA PRO A 124 -3.55 3.10 -3.99
C PRO A 124 -4.14 4.43 -4.49
N GLY A 125 -5.10 4.40 -5.41
CA GLY A 125 -5.82 5.58 -5.91
C GLY A 125 -6.27 5.44 -7.38
N PRO A 126 -6.94 6.48 -7.92
CA PRO A 126 -7.42 6.48 -9.29
C PRO A 126 -6.26 6.41 -10.29
N ASN A 127 -6.48 5.70 -11.40
CA ASN A 127 -5.55 5.47 -12.50
C ASN A 127 -4.24 4.80 -12.09
N LYS A 128 -4.21 4.14 -10.93
CA LYS A 128 -3.07 3.35 -10.48
C LYS A 128 -3.37 1.85 -10.63
N PRO A 129 -2.34 1.03 -10.89
CA PRO A 129 -2.52 -0.42 -10.93
C PRO A 129 -2.93 -0.95 -9.55
N LEU A 130 -3.81 -1.94 -9.53
CA LEU A 130 -4.19 -2.64 -8.30
C LEU A 130 -3.04 -3.51 -7.80
N LEU A 131 -2.87 -3.55 -6.49
CA LEU A 131 -1.88 -4.39 -5.81
C LEU A 131 -2.58 -5.57 -5.14
N VAL A 132 -2.05 -6.76 -5.33
CA VAL A 132 -2.60 -8.00 -4.81
C VAL A 132 -1.56 -8.66 -3.92
N THR A 133 -1.89 -8.94 -2.67
CA THR A 133 -1.03 -9.73 -1.77
C THR A 133 -1.52 -11.17 -1.73
N GLN A 134 -0.61 -12.08 -2.10
CA GLN A 134 -0.80 -13.53 -2.06
C GLN A 134 0.21 -14.16 -1.10
N TYR A 135 0.08 -15.47 -0.84
CA TYR A 135 0.95 -16.22 0.08
C TYR A 135 2.46 -16.11 -0.21
N GLY A 136 2.85 -15.69 -1.43
CA GLY A 136 4.25 -15.56 -1.85
C GLY A 136 4.75 -14.13 -2.08
N GLY A 137 3.93 -13.09 -1.87
CA GLY A 137 4.36 -11.70 -2.06
C GLY A 137 3.27 -10.77 -2.62
N VAL A 138 3.67 -9.54 -2.93
CA VAL A 138 2.82 -8.51 -3.54
C VAL A 138 3.03 -8.51 -5.05
N SER A 139 1.94 -8.63 -5.80
CA SER A 139 1.92 -8.58 -7.26
C SER A 139 1.08 -7.40 -7.75
N SER A 140 1.56 -6.69 -8.77
CA SER A 140 0.82 -5.60 -9.40
C SER A 140 0.00 -6.13 -10.56
N LEU A 141 -1.31 -5.86 -10.56
CA LEU A 141 -2.21 -6.21 -11.63
C LEU A 141 -2.35 -5.01 -12.58
N PRO A 142 -2.28 -5.20 -13.92
CA PRO A 142 -2.40 -4.11 -14.90
C PRO A 142 -3.83 -3.54 -15.01
N LEU A 143 -4.69 -3.80 -14.02
CA LEU A 143 -6.04 -3.27 -13.95
C LEU A 143 -6.00 -1.92 -13.24
N MET A 144 -6.38 -0.88 -13.98
CA MET A 144 -6.49 0.49 -13.48
C MET A 144 -7.96 0.87 -13.38
N LEU A 145 -8.31 1.57 -12.31
CA LEU A 145 -9.66 2.07 -12.07
C LEU A 145 -9.66 3.58 -12.12
N THR A 146 -10.60 4.16 -12.85
CA THR A 146 -10.87 5.60 -12.89
C THR A 146 -11.53 6.06 -11.59
N LYS A 147 -11.55 7.38 -11.35
CA LYS A 147 -12.18 7.94 -10.14
C LYS A 147 -13.66 7.58 -10.08
N GLU A 148 -14.35 7.71 -11.21
CA GLU A 148 -15.78 7.45 -11.36
C GLU A 148 -16.11 5.97 -11.11
N GLU A 149 -15.25 5.05 -11.56
CA GLU A 149 -15.41 3.62 -11.29
C GLU A 149 -15.21 3.28 -9.81
N ILE A 150 -14.24 3.90 -9.15
CA ILE A 150 -14.00 3.69 -7.71
C ILE A 150 -15.17 4.24 -6.90
N ASP A 151 -15.61 5.47 -7.19
CA ASP A 151 -16.72 6.11 -6.49
C ASP A 151 -18.03 5.35 -6.73
N GLY A 152 -18.27 4.86 -7.95
CA GLY A 152 -19.40 4.00 -8.29
C GLY A 152 -19.35 2.65 -7.56
N LEU A 153 -18.16 2.07 -7.38
CA LEU A 153 -17.97 0.83 -6.62
C LEU A 153 -18.27 1.04 -5.13
N VAL A 154 -17.73 2.11 -4.54
CA VAL A 154 -17.92 2.42 -3.13
C VAL A 154 -19.38 2.77 -2.83
N LYS A 155 -20.07 3.46 -3.76
CA LYS A 155 -21.52 3.66 -3.72
C LYS A 155 -22.30 2.36 -3.78
N SER A 156 -21.96 1.47 -4.70
CA SER A 156 -22.59 0.14 -4.80
C SER A 156 -22.40 -0.69 -3.53
N LEU A 157 -21.26 -0.58 -2.88
CA LEU A 157 -20.99 -1.25 -1.61
C LEU A 157 -21.78 -0.64 -0.47
N SER A 158 -21.86 0.70 -0.38
CA SER A 158 -22.67 1.42 0.60
C SER A 158 -24.14 1.01 0.54
N GLU A 159 -24.71 0.92 -0.67
CA GLU A 159 -26.09 0.47 -0.87
C GLU A 159 -26.29 -0.98 -0.41
N ARG A 160 -25.34 -1.87 -0.70
CA ARG A 160 -25.40 -3.29 -0.31
C ARG A 160 -25.20 -3.52 1.18
N THR A 161 -24.31 -2.78 1.82
CA THR A 161 -24.02 -2.94 3.26
C THR A 161 -24.89 -2.05 4.14
N ARG A 162 -25.68 -1.15 3.54
CA ARG A 162 -26.50 -0.12 4.20
C ARG A 162 -25.68 0.81 5.12
N ILE A 163 -24.40 0.99 4.80
CA ILE A 163 -23.50 1.89 5.52
C ILE A 163 -23.46 3.22 4.76
N PRO A 164 -23.83 4.36 5.37
CA PRO A 164 -23.84 5.65 4.68
C PRO A 164 -22.42 6.06 4.28
N LEU A 165 -22.29 6.71 3.12
CA LEU A 165 -21.04 7.30 2.67
C LEU A 165 -20.83 8.66 3.31
N SER A 166 -19.87 8.74 4.22
CA SER A 166 -19.34 9.99 4.76
C SER A 166 -17.93 10.23 4.27
N THR A 167 -17.57 11.48 4.01
CA THR A 167 -16.18 11.90 3.74
C THR A 167 -15.27 11.42 4.87
N GLY A 168 -14.14 10.78 4.55
CA GLY A 168 -13.25 10.17 5.53
C GLY A 168 -13.07 8.67 5.32
N ILE A 169 -13.31 7.86 6.36
CA ILE A 169 -13.07 6.42 6.34
C ILE A 169 -14.40 5.67 6.22
N PHE A 170 -14.48 4.78 5.24
CA PHE A 170 -15.58 3.85 5.03
C PHE A 170 -15.09 2.43 5.30
N THR A 171 -15.57 1.83 6.39
CA THR A 171 -15.28 0.43 6.73
C THR A 171 -16.55 -0.39 6.64
N ALA A 172 -16.51 -1.46 5.85
CA ALA A 172 -17.65 -2.32 5.60
C ALA A 172 -17.24 -3.79 5.57
N ALA A 173 -18.01 -4.65 6.23
CA ALA A 173 -17.89 -6.09 6.06
C ALA A 173 -18.85 -6.55 4.96
N PHE A 174 -18.32 -7.18 3.91
CA PHE A 174 -19.11 -7.71 2.80
C PHE A 174 -18.77 -9.17 2.56
N ASP A 175 -19.73 -10.06 2.77
CA ASP A 175 -19.56 -11.52 2.68
C ASP A 175 -18.37 -12.03 3.54
N GLN A 176 -17.36 -12.65 2.93
CA GLN A 176 -16.13 -13.12 3.59
C GLN A 176 -14.99 -12.10 3.57
N TYR A 177 -15.26 -10.85 3.17
CA TYR A 177 -14.27 -9.78 3.06
C TYR A 177 -14.58 -8.60 3.98
N ILE A 178 -13.53 -7.84 4.30
CA ILE A 178 -13.55 -6.57 5.01
C ILE A 178 -12.99 -5.53 4.05
N ILE A 179 -13.73 -4.46 3.84
CA ILE A 179 -13.42 -3.39 2.90
C ILE A 179 -13.17 -2.14 3.73
N ASN A 180 -11.97 -1.56 3.58
CA ASN A 180 -11.60 -0.28 4.16
C ASN A 180 -11.30 0.70 3.03
N ALA A 181 -12.12 1.72 2.87
CA ALA A 181 -11.92 2.77 1.90
C ALA A 181 -11.66 4.11 2.61
N ILE A 182 -10.78 4.92 2.02
CA ILE A 182 -10.49 6.29 2.43
C ILE A 182 -10.98 7.18 1.30
N LEU A 183 -12.07 7.90 1.56
CA LEU A 183 -12.72 8.86 0.68
C LEU A 183 -12.05 10.22 0.88
N SER A 184 -11.28 10.67 -0.12
CA SER A 184 -10.57 11.94 -0.10
C SER A 184 -10.88 12.74 -1.37
N GLU A 185 -11.37 13.96 -1.18
CA GLU A 185 -11.64 14.89 -2.29
C GLU A 185 -10.36 15.31 -3.03
N PHE A 186 -9.22 15.37 -2.33
CA PHE A 186 -7.95 15.88 -2.88
C PHE A 186 -7.09 14.79 -3.53
N LEU A 187 -6.97 13.62 -2.89
CA LEU A 187 -6.06 12.55 -3.34
C LEU A 187 -6.79 11.42 -4.07
N GLY A 188 -8.11 11.50 -4.17
CA GLY A 188 -8.98 10.45 -4.69
C GLY A 188 -9.21 9.33 -3.67
N THR A 189 -10.21 8.52 -3.97
CA THR A 189 -10.61 7.38 -3.13
C THR A 189 -9.56 6.26 -3.20
N ARG A 190 -9.15 5.77 -2.03
CA ARG A 190 -8.27 4.59 -1.88
C ARG A 190 -9.02 3.50 -1.16
N PHE A 191 -8.73 2.24 -1.45
CA PHE A 191 -9.38 1.15 -0.73
C PHE A 191 -8.50 -0.08 -0.58
N VAL A 192 -8.82 -0.86 0.44
CA VAL A 192 -8.19 -2.13 0.76
C VAL A 192 -9.29 -3.15 1.04
N ILE A 193 -9.23 -4.29 0.38
CA ILE A 193 -10.13 -5.42 0.60
C ILE A 193 -9.31 -6.57 1.18
N GLN A 194 -9.67 -6.99 2.38
CA GLN A 194 -9.01 -8.06 3.11
C GLN A 194 -9.98 -9.22 3.31
N ARG A 195 -9.51 -10.46 3.19
CA ARG A 195 -10.30 -11.64 3.54
C ARG A 195 -10.43 -11.77 5.06
N LYS A 196 -11.63 -12.08 5.55
CA LYS A 196 -11.88 -12.32 6.98
C LYS A 196 -11.04 -13.50 7.45
N PRO A 197 -10.38 -13.40 8.62
CA PRO A 197 -9.71 -14.55 9.20
C PRO A 197 -10.78 -15.61 9.49
N THR A 198 -10.73 -16.74 8.78
CA THR A 198 -11.53 -17.90 9.14
C THR A 198 -10.98 -18.40 10.47
N GLN A 199 -11.74 -18.24 11.55
CA GLN A 199 -11.39 -18.80 12.85
C GLN A 199 -11.26 -20.31 12.65
N ALA A 200 -10.01 -20.81 12.63
CA ALA A 200 -9.76 -22.24 12.60
C ALA A 200 -10.39 -22.83 13.86
N ALA A 201 -11.18 -23.89 13.66
CA ALA A 201 -11.91 -24.59 14.71
C ALA A 201 -11.05 -24.73 15.96
N SER A 202 -11.58 -24.25 17.09
CA SER A 202 -11.04 -24.57 18.41
C SER A 202 -10.98 -26.09 18.52
N PHE A 203 -9.78 -26.66 18.45
CA PHE A 203 -9.58 -28.07 18.73
C PHE A 203 -10.03 -28.32 20.17
N PRO A 204 -11.02 -29.20 20.43
CA PRO A 204 -11.34 -29.56 21.79
C PRO A 204 -10.11 -30.25 22.38
N ILE A 205 -9.58 -29.67 23.46
CA ILE A 205 -8.60 -30.34 24.32
C ILE A 205 -9.34 -31.54 24.91
N ARG A 206 -8.95 -32.75 24.50
CA ARG A 206 -9.43 -34.01 25.09
C ARG A 206 -8.74 -34.28 26.41
#